data_AF-A0A3B0XMU4-F1
#
_entry.id   AF-A0A3B0XMU4-F1
#
_cell.length_a   1.000
_cell.length_b   1.000
_cell.length_c   1.000
_cell.angle_alpha   90.00
_cell.angle_beta   90.00
_cell.angle_gamma   90.00
#
_symmetry.space_group_name_H-M   'P 1'
#
loop_
_entity.id
_entity.type
_entity.pdbx_description
1 polymer ?
#
loop_
_entity_poly.entity_id
_entity_poly.type
_entity_poly.pdbx_seq_one_letter_code
_entity_poly.pdbx_strand_id
1 'polypeptide(L)'
;MSVDFTIAQAGQAQPLFELMVNIECEMEKAGFKKNISVYKVGLDERGVFEESEKYVISGKKFRESESDLKGWEGLSVEFYSKEYTVYFLICNYKNQYINSFIEVSGKVIEKLQSENKINSFMKVISIVALNMKSQGGFGTFELPFEPVPPEKIISCIFNTPDGVPALMGLVSHKVADEVEIRNKASSEFKIYPLNSSFYFFENKDFSS
;
A
#
# COMPACT_ATOMS: atom_id res chain seq x y z
N MET A 1 -13.71 18.77 -1.20
CA MET A 1 -12.75 17.81 -1.79
C MET A 1 -12.99 16.47 -1.11
N SER A 2 -12.83 15.34 -1.82
CA SER A 2 -12.84 14.04 -1.14
C SER A 2 -11.48 13.89 -0.46
N VAL A 3 -11.49 13.46 0.78
CA VAL A 3 -10.30 13.00 1.50
C VAL A 3 -9.94 11.62 0.95
N ASP A 4 -8.65 11.35 0.75
CA ASP A 4 -8.15 10.08 0.26
C ASP A 4 -7.75 9.17 1.42
N PHE A 5 -8.04 7.88 1.27
CA PHE A 5 -7.64 6.83 2.20
C PHE A 5 -6.36 6.18 1.69
N THR A 6 -5.33 6.14 2.52
CA THR A 6 -4.01 5.66 2.14
C THR A 6 -3.54 4.59 3.11
N ILE A 7 -3.11 3.44 2.58
CA ILE A 7 -2.33 2.44 3.33
C ILE A 7 -0.85 2.60 3.00
N ALA A 8 -0.05 2.86 4.03
CA ALA A 8 1.41 2.75 3.96
C ALA A 8 1.85 1.33 4.35
N GLN A 9 2.79 0.77 3.60
CA GLN A 9 3.42 -0.53 3.89
C GLN A 9 4.94 -0.40 3.85
N ALA A 10 5.64 -1.27 4.56
CA ALA A 10 7.10 -1.31 4.55
C ALA A 10 7.64 -2.74 4.45
N GLY A 11 8.54 -2.95 3.50
CA GLY A 11 9.24 -4.21 3.26
C GLY A 11 10.76 -4.02 3.23
N GLN A 12 11.48 -5.14 3.12
CA GLN A 12 12.93 -5.10 2.90
C GLN A 12 13.26 -4.53 1.52
N ALA A 13 14.45 -3.94 1.36
CA ALA A 13 14.89 -3.40 0.06
C ALA A 13 14.84 -4.48 -1.03
N GLN A 14 14.34 -4.09 -2.21
CA GLN A 14 14.27 -4.99 -3.36
C GLN A 14 14.24 -4.19 -4.67
N PRO A 15 14.63 -4.83 -5.80
CA PRO A 15 14.55 -4.20 -7.11
C PRO A 15 13.12 -3.73 -7.45
N LEU A 16 12.97 -2.43 -7.70
CA LEU A 16 11.65 -1.80 -7.93
C LEU A 16 10.99 -2.33 -9.20
N PHE A 17 11.75 -2.52 -10.27
CA PHE A 17 11.21 -2.92 -11.57
C PHE A 17 10.52 -4.29 -11.50
N GLU A 18 11.23 -5.30 -10.99
CA GLU A 18 10.73 -6.66 -10.82
C GLU A 18 9.51 -6.68 -9.88
N LEU A 19 9.53 -5.87 -8.83
CA LEU A 19 8.39 -5.71 -7.94
C LEU A 19 7.16 -5.18 -8.70
N MET A 20 7.31 -4.12 -9.48
CA MET A 20 6.21 -3.53 -10.24
C MET A 20 5.65 -4.48 -11.30
N VAL A 21 6.51 -5.25 -11.97
CA VAL A 21 6.09 -6.30 -12.92
C VAL A 21 5.24 -7.37 -12.23
N ASN A 22 5.65 -7.82 -11.05
CA ASN A 22 4.90 -8.84 -10.31
C ASN A 22 3.56 -8.30 -9.79
N ILE A 23 3.56 -7.06 -9.25
CA ILE A 23 2.33 -6.39 -8.82
C ILE A 23 1.36 -6.23 -10.00
N GLU A 24 1.82 -5.75 -11.16
CA GLU A 24 0.97 -5.62 -12.36
C GLU A 24 0.34 -6.95 -12.76
N CYS A 25 1.12 -8.04 -12.76
CA CYS A 25 0.62 -9.38 -13.08
C CYS A 25 -0.51 -9.83 -12.14
N GLU A 26 -0.35 -9.63 -10.84
CA GLU A 26 -1.37 -10.00 -9.85
C GLU A 26 -2.60 -9.06 -9.88
N MET A 27 -2.39 -7.77 -10.15
CA MET A 27 -3.47 -6.80 -10.33
C MET A 27 -4.31 -7.11 -11.57
N GLU A 28 -3.69 -7.52 -12.68
CA GLU A 28 -4.40 -8.00 -13.88
C GLU A 28 -5.29 -9.21 -13.57
N LYS A 29 -4.79 -10.19 -12.80
CA LYS A 29 -5.59 -11.34 -12.33
C LYS A 29 -6.74 -10.93 -11.41
N ALA A 30 -6.59 -9.81 -10.70
CA ALA A 30 -7.65 -9.21 -9.89
C ALA A 30 -8.65 -8.36 -10.69
N GLY A 31 -8.48 -8.25 -12.02
CA GLY A 31 -9.39 -7.52 -12.90
C GLY A 31 -9.07 -6.03 -13.05
N PHE A 32 -7.90 -5.60 -12.57
CA PHE A 32 -7.41 -4.24 -12.77
C PHE A 32 -6.59 -4.15 -14.05
N LYS A 33 -6.50 -2.94 -14.58
CA LYS A 33 -5.63 -2.58 -15.68
C LYS A 33 -4.81 -1.37 -15.27
N LYS A 34 -3.55 -1.36 -15.67
CA LYS A 34 -2.61 -0.29 -15.37
C LYS A 34 -2.82 0.91 -16.29
N ASN A 35 -2.64 2.14 -15.78
CA ASN A 35 -2.51 3.34 -16.59
C ASN A 35 -1.18 3.31 -17.37
N ILE A 36 -1.17 3.83 -18.59
CA ILE A 36 0.06 3.94 -19.39
C ILE A 36 0.97 5.07 -18.90
N SER A 37 0.38 6.06 -18.22
CA SER A 37 1.14 7.11 -17.55
C SER A 37 1.62 6.62 -16.20
N VAL A 38 2.91 6.79 -15.95
CA VAL A 38 3.57 6.55 -14.67
C VAL A 38 4.36 7.81 -14.30
N TYR A 39 4.67 7.99 -13.03
CA TYR A 39 5.50 9.11 -12.60
C TYR A 39 6.74 8.60 -11.91
N LYS A 40 7.86 9.28 -12.15
CA LYS A 40 9.09 9.04 -11.42
C LYS A 40 8.98 9.71 -10.05
N VAL A 41 9.27 8.94 -9.01
CA VAL A 41 9.16 9.40 -7.63
C VAL A 41 10.55 9.44 -7.00
N GLY A 42 10.84 10.53 -6.29
CA GLY A 42 12.06 10.74 -5.53
C GLY A 42 11.76 11.29 -4.14
N LEU A 43 12.80 11.71 -3.42
CA LEU A 43 12.66 12.42 -2.15
C LEU A 43 12.74 13.93 -2.38
N ASP A 44 11.82 14.67 -1.79
CA ASP A 44 11.87 16.13 -1.73
C ASP A 44 12.85 16.63 -0.64
N GLU A 45 12.97 17.95 -0.49
CA GLU A 45 13.85 18.57 0.52
C GLU A 45 13.46 18.25 1.98
N ARG A 46 12.19 17.87 2.21
CA ARG A 46 11.66 17.47 3.52
C ARG A 46 11.88 15.98 3.81
N GLY A 47 12.28 15.21 2.80
CA GLY A 47 12.42 13.76 2.88
C GLY A 47 11.12 12.99 2.69
N VAL A 48 10.11 13.64 2.08
CA VAL A 48 8.83 13.04 1.68
C VAL A 48 8.95 12.54 0.24
N PHE A 49 8.25 11.46 -0.11
CA PHE A 49 8.20 11.03 -1.50
C PHE A 49 7.36 11.98 -2.36
N GLU A 50 7.92 12.42 -3.49
CA GLU A 50 7.29 13.37 -4.40
C GLU A 50 7.43 12.92 -5.87
N GLU A 51 6.34 13.08 -6.63
CA GLU A 51 6.32 12.86 -8.07
C GLU A 51 7.06 14.00 -8.78
N SER A 52 8.03 13.66 -9.61
CA SER A 52 8.88 14.66 -10.29
C SER A 52 8.52 14.83 -11.76
N GLU A 53 8.30 13.73 -12.47
CA GLU A 53 8.14 13.74 -13.92
C GLU A 53 7.18 12.64 -14.38
N LYS A 54 6.27 13.00 -15.29
CA LYS A 54 5.31 12.10 -15.91
C LYS A 54 5.94 11.44 -17.14
N TYR A 55 5.88 10.11 -17.18
CA TYR A 55 6.33 9.31 -18.30
C TYR A 55 5.17 8.50 -18.89
N VAL A 56 5.07 8.46 -20.21
CA VAL A 56 4.23 7.50 -20.90
C VAL A 56 5.14 6.36 -21.33
N ILE A 57 5.00 5.20 -20.69
CA ILE A 57 5.88 4.07 -21.00
C ILE A 57 5.57 3.52 -22.40
N SER A 58 6.62 3.05 -23.07
CA SER A 58 6.53 2.59 -24.47
C SER A 58 5.70 1.31 -24.65
N GLY A 59 5.67 0.45 -23.63
CA GLY A 59 4.91 -0.80 -23.60
C GLY A 59 3.55 -0.70 -22.91
N LYS A 60 2.68 -1.68 -23.15
CA LYS A 60 1.42 -1.78 -22.39
C LYS A 60 1.65 -2.32 -20.98
N LYS A 61 2.73 -3.09 -20.82
CA LYS A 61 3.12 -3.74 -19.57
C LYS A 61 4.44 -3.21 -19.06
N PHE A 62 4.67 -3.28 -17.76
CA PHE A 62 5.94 -2.89 -17.16
C PHE A 62 7.10 -3.71 -17.73
N ARG A 63 6.91 -5.02 -17.92
CA ARG A 63 7.94 -5.93 -18.46
C ARG A 63 8.46 -5.53 -19.85
N GLU A 64 7.67 -4.75 -20.60
CA GLU A 64 8.01 -4.27 -21.95
C GLU A 64 8.75 -2.93 -21.92
N SER A 65 8.86 -2.31 -20.74
CA SER A 65 9.38 -0.95 -20.55
C SER A 65 10.57 -0.94 -19.59
N GLU A 66 11.36 -2.03 -19.52
CA GLU A 66 12.54 -2.10 -18.65
C GLU A 66 13.53 -0.98 -18.95
N SER A 67 13.80 -0.70 -20.23
CA SER A 67 14.70 0.39 -20.64
C SER A 67 14.29 1.76 -20.10
N ASP A 68 12.98 1.98 -19.94
CA ASP A 68 12.42 3.28 -19.55
C ASP A 68 12.48 3.49 -18.03
N LEU A 69 12.44 2.39 -17.26
CA LEU A 69 12.21 2.41 -15.81
C LEU A 69 13.41 1.93 -14.99
N LYS A 70 14.41 1.32 -15.64
CA LYS A 70 15.58 0.78 -14.94
C LYS A 70 16.35 1.90 -14.24
N GLY A 71 16.67 1.66 -12.97
CA GLY A 71 17.41 2.62 -12.13
C GLY A 71 16.53 3.69 -11.47
N TRP A 72 15.21 3.65 -11.64
CA TRP A 72 14.32 4.50 -10.85
C TRP A 72 14.28 4.01 -9.40
N GLU A 73 14.34 4.96 -8.47
CA GLU A 73 14.24 4.68 -7.03
C GLU A 73 12.78 4.60 -6.58
N GLY A 74 11.87 5.27 -7.27
CA GLY A 74 10.45 5.26 -7.00
C GLY A 74 9.59 5.44 -8.24
N LEU A 75 8.38 4.89 -8.18
CA LEU A 75 7.40 4.97 -9.25
C LEU A 75 6.00 5.10 -8.68
N SER A 76 5.17 5.95 -9.30
CA SER A 76 3.73 5.95 -9.07
C SER A 76 2.95 5.61 -10.33
N VAL A 77 1.77 5.01 -10.14
CA VAL A 77 0.89 4.58 -11.22
C VAL A 77 -0.52 4.31 -10.71
N GLU A 78 -1.51 4.57 -11.56
CA GLU A 78 -2.89 4.20 -11.29
C GLU A 78 -3.23 2.83 -11.88
N PHE A 79 -4.07 2.08 -11.15
CA PHE A 79 -4.73 0.87 -11.62
C PHE A 79 -6.25 1.08 -11.59
N TYR A 80 -6.93 0.80 -12.70
CA TYR A 80 -8.37 0.95 -12.84
C TYR A 80 -9.07 -0.40 -12.96
N SER A 81 -10.18 -0.54 -12.26
CA SER A 81 -11.16 -1.62 -12.44
C SER A 81 -12.48 -1.03 -12.94
N LYS A 82 -13.52 -1.86 -13.09
CA LYS A 82 -14.89 -1.37 -13.35
C LYS A 82 -15.49 -0.65 -12.14
N GLU A 83 -14.97 -0.89 -10.94
CA GLU A 83 -15.58 -0.45 -9.70
C GLU A 83 -14.93 0.83 -9.15
N TYR A 84 -13.61 0.93 -9.28
CA TYR A 84 -12.81 2.06 -8.79
C TYR A 84 -11.39 2.06 -9.36
N THR A 85 -10.72 3.19 -9.16
CA THR A 85 -9.28 3.39 -9.42
C THR A 85 -8.54 3.38 -8.08
N VAL A 86 -7.35 2.77 -8.08
CA VAL A 86 -6.37 2.88 -6.98
C VAL A 86 -5.11 3.51 -7.51
N TYR A 87 -4.49 4.36 -6.71
CA TYR A 87 -3.21 4.96 -6.99
C TYR A 87 -2.14 4.29 -6.12
N PHE A 88 -1.04 3.86 -6.75
CA PHE A 88 0.10 3.30 -6.05
C PHE A 88 1.28 4.25 -6.17
N LEU A 89 1.99 4.47 -5.08
CA LEU A 89 3.32 5.06 -5.04
C LEU A 89 4.25 4.06 -4.32
N ILE A 90 5.29 3.58 -5.00
CA ILE A 90 6.22 2.57 -4.45
C ILE A 90 7.65 3.07 -4.63
N CYS A 91 8.40 3.17 -3.54
CA CYS A 91 9.73 3.77 -3.52
C CYS A 91 10.71 3.01 -2.64
N ASN A 92 11.93 2.83 -3.13
CA ASN A 92 13.07 2.43 -2.34
C ASN A 92 13.64 3.64 -1.59
N TYR A 93 13.71 3.54 -0.27
CA TYR A 93 14.35 4.56 0.56
C TYR A 93 15.85 4.24 0.68
N LYS A 94 16.68 4.94 -0.09
CA LYS A 94 18.16 4.88 -0.01
C LYS A 94 18.72 3.45 -0.02
N ASN A 95 18.09 2.54 -0.75
CA ASN A 95 18.41 1.10 -0.79
C ASN A 95 18.37 0.35 0.56
N GLN A 96 17.73 0.91 1.59
CA GLN A 96 17.62 0.27 2.92
C GLN A 96 16.34 -0.53 3.06
N TYR A 97 15.23 0.03 2.59
CA TYR A 97 13.91 -0.58 2.62
C TYR A 97 13.05 -0.01 1.50
N ILE A 98 11.86 -0.57 1.34
CA ILE A 98 10.90 -0.14 0.33
C ILE A 98 9.56 0.15 0.97
N ASN A 99 8.96 1.29 0.61
CA ASN A 99 7.63 1.67 1.01
C ASN A 99 6.66 1.56 -0.17
N SER A 100 5.41 1.26 0.14
CA SER A 100 4.29 1.50 -0.75
C SER A 100 3.23 2.32 -0.05
N PHE A 101 2.57 3.17 -0.82
CA PHE A 101 1.41 3.93 -0.45
C PHE A 101 0.32 3.56 -1.46
N ILE A 102 -0.76 2.98 -0.95
CA ILE A 102 -1.90 2.54 -1.74
C ILE A 102 -3.05 3.46 -1.39
N GLU A 103 -3.44 4.28 -2.34
CA GLU A 103 -4.42 5.33 -2.16
C GLU A 103 -5.69 5.06 -2.96
N VAL A 104 -6.82 5.38 -2.35
CA VAL A 104 -8.15 5.35 -2.97
C VAL A 104 -9.02 6.42 -2.34
N SER A 105 -9.91 7.01 -3.13
CA SER A 105 -10.84 8.02 -2.63
C SER A 105 -11.67 7.52 -1.45
N GLY A 106 -11.81 8.32 -0.39
CA GLY A 106 -12.64 7.97 0.77
C GLY A 106 -14.09 7.66 0.41
N LYS A 107 -14.66 8.34 -0.59
CA LYS A 107 -16.01 8.02 -1.12
C LYS A 107 -16.09 6.61 -1.72
N VAL A 108 -15.01 6.12 -2.30
CA VAL A 108 -14.94 4.74 -2.82
C VAL A 108 -14.90 3.76 -1.65
N ILE A 109 -14.14 4.06 -0.59
CA ILE A 109 -14.12 3.24 0.63
C ILE A 109 -15.52 3.13 1.24
N GLU A 110 -16.19 4.26 1.47
CA GLU A 110 -17.56 4.30 2.01
C GLU A 110 -18.52 3.47 1.14
N LYS A 111 -18.43 3.63 -0.19
CA LYS A 111 -19.22 2.86 -1.14
C LYS A 111 -18.93 1.36 -1.03
N LEU A 112 -17.65 0.96 -1.03
CA LEU A 112 -17.26 -0.45 -0.91
C LEU A 112 -17.73 -1.07 0.41
N GLN A 113 -17.74 -0.32 1.51
CA GLN A 113 -18.30 -0.77 2.78
C GLN A 113 -19.82 -0.95 2.68
N SER A 114 -20.55 0.05 2.17
CA SER A 114 -22.01 0.00 2.03
C SER A 114 -22.49 -1.14 1.12
N GLU A 115 -21.67 -1.52 0.13
CA GLU A 115 -21.95 -2.63 -0.80
C GLU A 115 -21.39 -3.98 -0.30
N ASN A 116 -20.78 -4.04 0.89
CA ASN A 116 -20.10 -5.22 1.43
C ASN A 116 -19.01 -5.80 0.49
N LYS A 117 -18.26 -4.91 -0.17
CA LYS A 117 -17.20 -5.21 -1.14
C LYS A 117 -15.81 -4.75 -0.69
N ILE A 118 -15.65 -4.37 0.57
CA ILE A 118 -14.35 -3.93 1.13
C ILE A 118 -13.24 -4.99 0.93
N ASN A 119 -13.62 -6.27 0.90
CA ASN A 119 -12.72 -7.38 0.58
C ASN A 119 -12.01 -7.23 -0.77
N SER A 120 -12.61 -6.55 -1.74
CA SER A 120 -11.95 -6.26 -3.03
C SER A 120 -10.74 -5.35 -2.85
N PHE A 121 -10.83 -4.34 -1.99
CA PHE A 121 -9.72 -3.44 -1.68
C PHE A 121 -8.69 -4.12 -0.78
N MET A 122 -9.11 -4.94 0.18
CA MET A 122 -8.22 -5.79 0.97
C MET A 122 -7.38 -6.73 0.10
N LYS A 123 -7.94 -7.23 -1.01
CA LYS A 123 -7.19 -8.01 -2.01
C LYS A 123 -6.08 -7.18 -2.67
N VAL A 124 -6.36 -5.91 -3.01
CA VAL A 124 -5.34 -4.99 -3.57
C VAL A 124 -4.20 -4.78 -2.58
N ILE A 125 -4.52 -4.47 -1.33
CA ILE A 125 -3.56 -4.30 -0.22
C ILE A 125 -2.69 -5.55 -0.07
N SER A 126 -3.32 -6.73 -0.12
CA SER A 126 -2.64 -8.02 -0.02
C SER A 126 -1.68 -8.29 -1.18
N ILE A 127 -2.05 -7.93 -2.41
CA ILE A 127 -1.21 -8.15 -3.59
C ILE A 127 0.11 -7.41 -3.43
N VAL A 128 0.04 -6.12 -3.07
CA VAL A 128 1.23 -5.29 -2.89
C VAL A 128 2.06 -5.82 -1.71
N ALA A 129 1.43 -6.13 -0.59
CA ALA A 129 2.13 -6.62 0.60
C ALA A 129 2.87 -7.94 0.37
N LEU A 130 2.25 -8.91 -0.31
CA LEU A 130 2.86 -10.20 -0.63
C LEU A 130 4.08 -10.04 -1.54
N ASN A 131 3.93 -9.27 -2.61
CA ASN A 131 5.02 -9.02 -3.56
C ASN A 131 6.16 -8.26 -2.90
N MET A 132 5.84 -7.30 -2.03
CA MET A 132 6.85 -6.55 -1.29
C MET A 132 7.51 -7.35 -0.17
N LYS A 133 6.97 -8.51 0.20
CA LYS A 133 7.29 -9.21 1.46
C LYS A 133 7.19 -8.25 2.64
N SER A 134 6.12 -7.47 2.68
CA SER A 134 5.89 -6.45 3.68
C SER A 134 5.94 -7.06 5.09
N GLN A 135 6.49 -6.30 6.03
CA GLN A 135 6.43 -6.65 7.46
C GLN A 135 5.13 -6.19 8.10
N GLY A 136 4.59 -5.06 7.62
CA GLY A 136 3.30 -4.55 8.05
C GLY A 136 2.87 -3.31 7.28
N GLY A 137 1.77 -2.74 7.72
CA GLY A 137 1.22 -1.52 7.14
C GLY A 137 0.10 -0.95 7.99
N PHE A 138 -0.18 0.34 7.80
CA PHE A 138 -1.23 1.05 8.51
C PHE A 138 -1.94 1.99 7.54
N GLY A 139 -3.24 2.16 7.74
CA GLY A 139 -4.13 2.90 6.85
C GLY A 139 -4.94 3.95 7.57
N THR A 140 -4.93 5.17 7.04
CA THR A 140 -5.71 6.29 7.54
C THR A 140 -6.06 7.24 6.39
N PHE A 141 -6.90 8.22 6.69
CA PHE A 141 -7.19 9.32 5.79
C PHE A 141 -6.06 10.36 5.82
N GLU A 142 -5.76 10.98 4.67
CA GLU A 142 -4.78 12.08 4.53
C GLU A 142 -3.35 11.74 5.02
N LEU A 143 -2.92 10.50 4.85
CA LEU A 143 -1.57 10.08 5.24
C LEU A 143 -0.51 10.71 4.31
N PRO A 144 0.50 11.45 4.84
CA PRO A 144 1.60 11.94 4.02
C PRO A 144 2.47 10.78 3.51
N PHE A 145 3.12 10.96 2.36
CA PHE A 145 4.04 9.97 1.78
C PHE A 145 5.43 9.99 2.44
N GLU A 146 5.46 10.04 3.77
CA GLU A 146 6.68 9.98 4.56
C GLU A 146 7.18 8.53 4.68
N PRO A 147 8.45 8.25 4.35
CA PRO A 147 9.00 6.91 4.45
C PRO A 147 8.98 6.39 5.89
N VAL A 148 8.40 5.20 6.08
CA VAL A 148 8.36 4.54 7.38
C VAL A 148 9.19 3.25 7.32
N PRO A 149 10.19 3.08 8.19
CA PRO A 149 11.04 1.90 8.15
C PRO A 149 10.28 0.66 8.68
N PRO A 150 10.64 -0.56 8.24
CA PRO A 150 9.91 -1.78 8.61
C PRO A 150 9.81 -2.04 10.12
N GLU A 151 10.83 -1.68 10.90
CA GLU A 151 10.81 -1.84 12.35
C GLU A 151 9.83 -0.90 13.08
N LYS A 152 9.37 0.17 12.43
CA LYS A 152 8.40 1.12 13.00
C LYS A 152 6.98 0.92 12.47
N ILE A 153 6.81 0.32 11.28
CA ILE A 153 5.52 0.30 10.56
C ILE A 153 4.37 -0.33 11.38
N ILE A 154 4.65 -1.35 12.19
CA ILE A 154 3.63 -2.03 13.01
C ILE A 154 3.16 -1.14 14.15
N SER A 155 4.08 -0.37 14.76
CA SER A 155 3.71 0.53 15.86
C SER A 155 2.74 1.63 15.40
N CYS A 156 2.83 2.04 14.13
CA CYS A 156 1.94 3.02 13.51
C CYS A 156 0.49 2.55 13.38
N ILE A 157 0.21 1.24 13.48
CA ILE A 157 -1.17 0.71 13.52
C ILE A 157 -1.88 1.18 14.79
N PHE A 158 -1.17 1.18 15.91
CA PHE A 158 -1.74 1.52 17.23
C PHE A 158 -1.61 3.00 17.56
N ASN A 159 -0.62 3.67 16.99
CA ASN A 159 -0.39 5.08 17.18
C ASN A 159 0.17 5.69 15.89
N THR A 160 -0.71 6.20 15.04
CA THR A 160 -0.35 6.94 13.82
C THR A 160 0.45 8.20 14.15
N PRO A 161 1.07 8.86 13.14
CA PRO A 161 1.73 10.15 13.36
C PRO A 161 0.84 11.22 14.04
N ASP A 162 -0.48 11.14 13.85
CA ASP A 162 -1.46 12.06 14.44
C ASP A 162 -1.85 11.70 15.89
N GLY A 163 -1.30 10.62 16.45
CA GLY A 163 -1.55 10.21 17.83
C GLY A 163 -2.82 9.40 18.03
N VAL A 164 -3.44 8.90 16.95
CA VAL A 164 -4.66 8.08 16.99
C VAL A 164 -4.41 6.69 16.40
N PRO A 165 -5.19 5.65 16.75
CA PRO A 165 -5.09 4.35 16.09
C PRO A 165 -5.43 4.46 14.60
N ALA A 166 -4.78 3.62 13.78
CA ALA A 166 -5.09 3.52 12.37
C ALA A 166 -6.51 2.96 12.15
N LEU A 167 -7.08 3.22 10.97
CA LEU A 167 -8.38 2.67 10.57
C LEU A 167 -8.25 1.25 10.03
N MET A 168 -7.14 0.97 9.34
CA MET A 168 -6.77 -0.36 8.89
C MET A 168 -5.31 -0.66 9.25
N GLY A 169 -5.00 -1.93 9.44
CA GLY A 169 -3.64 -2.40 9.70
C GLY A 169 -3.34 -3.74 9.06
N LEU A 170 -2.06 -4.01 8.85
CA LEU A 170 -1.54 -5.24 8.28
C LEU A 170 -0.29 -5.66 9.05
N VAL A 171 -0.20 -6.93 9.45
CA VAL A 171 1.02 -7.48 10.09
C VAL A 171 1.34 -8.84 9.52
N SER A 172 2.60 -9.06 9.16
CA SER A 172 3.08 -10.35 8.65
C SER A 172 3.12 -11.41 9.75
N HIS A 173 2.73 -12.64 9.43
CA HIS A 173 2.87 -13.78 10.34
C HIS A 173 4.33 -14.09 10.71
N LYS A 174 5.29 -13.56 9.94
CA LYS A 174 6.73 -13.76 10.18
C LYS A 174 7.30 -12.85 11.25
N VAL A 175 6.63 -11.74 11.58
CA VAL A 175 7.20 -10.69 12.44
C VAL A 175 6.52 -10.62 13.80
N ALA A 176 5.30 -11.12 13.94
CA ALA A 176 4.63 -11.22 15.22
C ALA A 176 3.71 -12.46 15.25
N ASP A 177 3.69 -13.13 16.40
CA ASP A 177 2.79 -14.24 16.68
C ASP A 177 1.36 -13.72 16.92
N GLU A 178 0.37 -14.55 16.61
CA GLU A 178 -1.05 -14.22 16.74
C GLU A 178 -1.42 -13.78 18.16
N VAL A 179 -0.84 -14.44 19.16
CA VAL A 179 -1.11 -14.16 20.58
C VAL A 179 -0.60 -12.77 20.95
N GLU A 180 0.59 -12.40 20.49
CA GLU A 180 1.18 -11.08 20.73
C GLU A 180 0.36 -9.98 20.06
N ILE A 181 -0.06 -10.22 18.82
CA ILE A 181 -0.95 -9.34 18.06
C ILE A 181 -2.28 -9.14 18.77
N ARG A 182 -2.96 -10.21 19.16
CA ARG A 182 -4.27 -10.14 19.85
C ARG A 182 -4.18 -9.41 21.19
N ASN A 183 -3.07 -9.56 21.90
CA ASN A 183 -2.83 -8.85 23.15
C ASN A 183 -2.58 -7.35 22.94
N LYS A 184 -1.91 -6.96 21.85
CA LYS A 184 -1.60 -5.55 21.50
C LYS A 184 -2.75 -4.82 20.82
N ALA A 185 -3.57 -5.52 20.05
CA ALA A 185 -4.65 -4.96 19.23
C ALA A 185 -5.81 -4.34 20.01
N SER A 186 -5.74 -4.34 21.35
CA SER A 186 -6.68 -3.72 22.26
C SER A 186 -8.14 -4.11 22.01
N SER A 187 -9.08 -3.46 22.69
CA SER A 187 -10.51 -3.55 22.39
C SER A 187 -10.91 -2.81 21.11
N GLU A 188 -9.99 -2.17 20.39
CA GLU A 188 -10.28 -1.23 19.30
C GLU A 188 -10.37 -1.90 17.93
N PHE A 189 -9.64 -3.00 17.72
CA PHE A 189 -9.58 -3.65 16.40
C PHE A 189 -10.35 -4.96 16.34
N LYS A 190 -10.88 -5.26 15.16
CA LYS A 190 -11.23 -6.61 14.73
C LYS A 190 -10.04 -7.16 13.93
N ILE A 191 -9.65 -8.40 14.21
CA ILE A 191 -8.48 -9.04 13.59
C ILE A 191 -8.95 -10.25 12.79
N TYR A 192 -8.50 -10.33 11.55
CA TYR A 192 -8.83 -11.40 10.62
C TYR A 192 -7.58 -11.92 9.93
N PRO A 193 -7.49 -13.23 9.64
CA PRO A 193 -6.48 -13.72 8.71
C PRO A 193 -6.83 -13.23 7.30
N LEU A 194 -5.95 -12.44 6.68
CA LEU A 194 -6.15 -11.97 5.30
C LEU A 194 -5.79 -13.06 4.29
N ASN A 195 -4.70 -13.76 4.57
CA ASN A 195 -4.20 -14.91 3.81
C ASN A 195 -3.24 -15.70 4.73
N SER A 196 -2.51 -16.67 4.18
CA SER A 196 -1.55 -17.48 4.96
C SER A 196 -0.34 -16.71 5.50
N SER A 197 -0.14 -15.46 5.09
CA SER A 197 1.04 -14.64 5.39
C SER A 197 0.76 -13.40 6.24
N PHE A 198 -0.49 -12.95 6.37
CA PHE A 198 -0.82 -11.69 7.01
C PHE A 198 -2.09 -11.73 7.86
N TYR A 199 -2.01 -11.06 9.02
CA TYR A 199 -3.15 -10.60 9.79
C TYR A 199 -3.57 -9.22 9.31
N PHE A 200 -4.88 -9.00 9.20
CA PHE A 200 -5.48 -7.72 8.90
C PHE A 200 -6.27 -7.21 10.09
N PHE A 201 -6.16 -5.91 10.33
CA PHE A 201 -6.76 -5.20 11.45
C PHE A 201 -7.73 -4.19 10.86
N GLU A 202 -8.95 -4.19 11.37
CA GLU A 202 -9.97 -3.22 11.03
C GLU A 202 -10.41 -2.53 12.32
N ASN A 203 -10.29 -1.21 12.37
CA ASN A 203 -10.74 -0.45 13.52
C ASN A 203 -12.26 -0.59 13.65
N LYS A 204 -12.77 -0.85 14.85
CA LYS A 204 -14.21 -1.05 15.08
C LYS A 204 -15.03 0.19 14.72
N ASP A 205 -14.49 1.38 14.95
CA ASP A 205 -15.15 2.65 14.60
C ASP A 205 -15.21 2.84 13.07
N PHE A 206 -14.31 2.20 12.33
CA PHE A 206 -14.31 2.24 10.88
C PHE A 206 -15.39 1.33 10.26
N SER A 207 -15.77 0.24 10.95
CA SER A 207 -16.86 -0.64 10.53
C SER A 207 -18.26 -0.21 11.02
N SER A 208 -18.35 0.87 11.80
CA SER A 208 -19.56 1.33 12.50
C SER A 208 -20.34 2.33 11.65
#